data_AF-A0A352A3T9-F1
#
_entry.id   AF-A0A352A3T9-F1
#
_cell.length_a   1.000
_cell.length_b   1.000
_cell.length_c   1.000
_cell.angle_alpha   90.00
_cell.angle_beta   90.00
_cell.angle_gamma   90.00
#
_symmetry.space_group_name_H-M   'P 1'
#
loop_
_entity.id
_entity.type
_entity.pdbx_description
1 polymer ?
#
loop_
_entity_poly.entity_id
_entity_poly.type
_entity_poly.pdbx_seq_one_letter_code
_entity_poly.pdbx_strand_id
1 'polypeptide(L)'
;NDAIKLAEYIRDMGHMPEQVQDFYPTPGTLSTCMYYTEINPLTGKAVYVPKSVEDKKMQRALMQYQKRENYGLVLKALQKANRHDLIGFDEKCLIRPPMKR
;
A
#
# COMPACT_ATOMS: atom_id res chain seq x y z
N ASN A 1 0.72 5.05 5.84
CA ASN A 1 0.03 4.01 6.64
C ASN A 1 -1.21 3.44 5.99
N ASP A 2 -1.92 4.17 5.12
CA ASP A 2 -3.20 3.69 4.58
C ASP A 2 -3.07 2.47 3.65
N ALA A 3 -2.03 2.42 2.81
CA ALA A 3 -1.79 1.25 1.95
C ALA A 3 -1.54 -0.06 2.75
N ILE A 4 -0.94 0.05 3.94
CA ILE A 4 -0.71 -1.12 4.81
C ILE A 4 -2.02 -1.55 5.45
N LYS A 5 -2.83 -0.60 5.95
CA LYS A 5 -4.17 -0.91 6.47
C LYS A 5 -5.05 -1.58 5.42
N LEU A 6 -4.95 -1.15 4.17
CA LEU A 6 -5.66 -1.76 3.05
C LEU A 6 -5.16 -3.19 2.79
N ALA A 7 -3.85 -3.45 2.88
CA ALA A 7 -3.31 -4.80 2.78
C ALA A 7 -3.78 -5.72 3.93
N GLU A 8 -3.85 -5.19 5.17
CA GLU A 8 -4.44 -5.89 6.32
C GLU A 8 -5.92 -6.23 6.07
N TYR A 9 -6.68 -5.28 5.52
CA TYR A 9 -8.08 -5.50 5.15
C TYR A 9 -8.25 -6.55 4.05
N ILE A 10 -7.39 -6.53 3.02
CA ILE A 10 -7.37 -7.54 1.94
C ILE A 10 -7.06 -8.93 2.50
N ARG A 11 -6.10 -9.03 3.43
CA ARG A 11 -5.80 -10.26 4.16
C ARG A 11 -7.05 -10.76 4.90
N ASP A 12 -7.69 -9.89 5.67
CA ASP A 12 -8.85 -10.26 6.49
C ASP A 12 -10.09 -10.62 5.63
N MET A 13 -10.20 -10.04 4.44
CA MET A 13 -11.24 -10.40 3.47
C MET A 13 -11.03 -11.79 2.86
N GLY A 14 -9.80 -12.33 2.88
CA GLY A 14 -9.47 -13.64 2.30
C GLY A 14 -9.43 -13.68 0.77
N HIS A 15 -9.54 -12.53 0.10
CA HIS A 15 -9.52 -12.42 -1.36
C HIS A 15 -8.41 -11.47 -1.81
N MET A 16 -7.55 -11.92 -2.73
CA MET A 16 -6.51 -11.09 -3.31
C MET A 16 -6.97 -10.52 -4.67
N PRO A 17 -6.86 -9.19 -4.89
CA PRO A 17 -7.17 -8.61 -6.19
C PRO A 17 -6.15 -9.05 -7.25
N GLU A 18 -6.63 -9.53 -8.39
CA GLU A 18 -5.79 -9.90 -9.53
C GLU A 18 -5.32 -8.66 -10.32
N GLN A 19 -6.22 -7.71 -10.51
CA GLN A 19 -5.95 -6.45 -11.19
C GLN A 19 -5.93 -5.31 -10.17
N VAL A 20 -4.84 -4.54 -10.20
CA VAL A 20 -4.71 -3.30 -9.45
C VAL A 20 -4.65 -2.17 -10.48
N GLN A 21 -5.57 -1.23 -10.38
CA GLN A 21 -5.62 -0.06 -11.24
C GLN A 21 -5.01 1.14 -10.50
N ASP A 22 -4.10 1.84 -11.17
CA ASP A 22 -3.58 3.10 -10.66
C ASP A 22 -4.63 4.21 -10.80
N PHE A 23 -4.64 5.13 -9.85
CA PHE A 23 -5.54 6.26 -9.90
C PHE A 23 -5.25 7.14 -11.12
N TYR A 24 -6.27 7.39 -11.95
CA TYR A 24 -6.23 8.31 -13.06
C TYR A 24 -7.05 9.55 -12.72
N PRO A 25 -6.44 10.75 -12.59
CA PRO A 25 -7.15 11.94 -12.16
C PRO A 25 -8.18 12.37 -13.20
N THR A 26 -9.46 12.17 -12.88
CA THR A 26 -10.58 12.67 -13.69
C THR A 26 -10.86 14.14 -13.35
N PRO A 27 -10.84 15.06 -14.33
CA PRO A 27 -11.15 16.47 -14.09
C PRO A 27 -12.52 16.66 -13.39
N GLY A 28 -12.63 17.69 -12.56
CA GLY A 28 -13.88 18.03 -11.86
C GLY A 28 -14.19 17.18 -10.61
N THR A 29 -13.31 16.25 -10.22
CA THR A 29 -13.50 15.44 -9.01
C THR A 29 -12.68 15.97 -7.82
N LEU A 30 -13.21 15.80 -6.60
CA LEU A 30 -12.50 16.12 -5.37
C LEU A 30 -11.18 15.34 -5.23
N SER A 31 -11.16 14.08 -5.65
CA SER A 31 -9.96 13.23 -5.67
C SER A 31 -8.86 13.79 -6.54
N THR A 32 -9.21 14.41 -7.68
CA THR A 32 -8.23 15.08 -8.54
C THR A 32 -7.69 16.34 -7.88
N CYS A 33 -8.54 17.14 -7.25
CA CYS A 33 -8.09 18.28 -6.45
C CYS A 33 -7.12 17.85 -5.35
N MET A 34 -7.46 16.80 -4.59
CA MET A 34 -6.57 16.22 -3.57
C MET A 34 -5.27 15.69 -4.16
N TYR A 35 -5.31 15.05 -5.32
CA TYR A 35 -4.13 14.50 -5.99
C TYR A 35 -3.12 15.58 -6.40
N TYR A 36 -3.61 16.72 -6.88
CA TYR A 36 -2.73 17.83 -7.31
C TYR A 36 -2.32 18.77 -6.18
N THR A 37 -3.23 19.05 -5.24
CA THR A 37 -2.97 20.00 -4.15
C THR A 37 -2.35 19.36 -2.92
N GLU A 38 -2.42 18.03 -2.80
CA GLU A 38 -2.04 17.29 -1.57
C GLU A 38 -2.79 17.77 -0.33
N ILE A 39 -3.97 18.37 -0.53
CA ILE A 39 -4.81 18.89 0.54
C ILE A 39 -6.21 18.33 0.35
N ASN A 40 -6.82 17.86 1.43
CA ASN A 40 -8.23 17.54 1.44
C ASN A 40 -9.02 18.86 1.53
N PRO A 41 -9.72 19.29 0.46
CA PRO A 41 -10.38 20.59 0.43
C PRO A 41 -11.53 20.73 1.43
N LEU A 42 -12.06 19.62 1.96
CA LEU A 42 -13.14 19.64 2.95
C LEU A 42 -12.62 19.82 4.38
N THR A 43 -11.39 19.38 4.66
CA THR A 43 -10.82 19.39 6.02
C THR A 43 -9.60 20.29 6.16
N GLY A 44 -9.03 20.77 5.05
CA GLY A 44 -7.77 21.53 5.01
C GLY A 44 -6.52 20.71 5.36
N LYS A 45 -6.65 19.41 5.63
CA LYS A 45 -5.53 18.56 6.04
C LYS A 45 -4.72 18.10 4.85
N ALA A 46 -3.40 18.01 5.02
CA ALA A 46 -2.52 17.43 4.03
C ALA A 46 -2.85 15.95 3.79
N VAL A 47 -2.85 15.55 2.52
CA VAL A 47 -3.05 14.18 2.04
C VAL A 47 -1.76 13.75 1.36
N TYR A 48 -1.21 12.61 1.80
CA TYR A 48 -0.03 12.06 1.18
C TYR A 48 -0.36 11.49 -0.22
N VAL A 49 0.33 12.00 -1.24
CA VAL A 49 0.25 11.49 -2.62
C VAL A 49 1.62 10.92 -3.00
N PRO A 50 1.72 9.63 -3.39
CA PRO A 50 2.98 9.02 -3.77
C PRO A 50 3.46 9.57 -5.13
N LYS A 51 4.54 10.36 -5.12
CA LYS A 51 5.15 10.91 -6.34
C LYS A 51 6.19 10.00 -6.96
N SER A 52 6.94 9.25 -6.13
CA SER A 52 8.01 8.41 -6.62
C SER A 52 7.49 7.12 -7.24
N VAL A 53 8.14 6.66 -8.31
CA VAL A 53 7.83 5.36 -8.95
C VAL A 53 7.96 4.22 -7.95
N GLU A 54 8.94 4.31 -7.05
CA GLU A 54 9.17 3.31 -6.03
C GLU A 54 8.04 3.25 -5.00
N ASP A 55 7.57 4.39 -4.49
CA ASP A 55 6.44 4.41 -3.55
C ASP A 55 5.17 3.85 -4.19
N LYS A 56 4.90 4.18 -5.46
CA LYS A 56 3.77 3.61 -6.21
C LYS A 56 3.90 2.09 -6.34
N LYS A 57 5.09 1.58 -6.71
CA LYS A 57 5.36 0.14 -6.80
C LYS A 57 5.18 -0.57 -5.46
N MET A 58 5.66 0.03 -4.37
CA MET A 58 5.49 -0.51 -3.02
C MET A 58 4.02 -0.57 -2.61
N GLN A 59 3.23 0.49 -2.86
CA GLN A 59 1.79 0.49 -2.58
C GLN A 59 1.04 -0.57 -3.39
N ARG A 60 1.35 -0.69 -4.69
CA ARG A 60 0.78 -1.74 -5.55
C ARG A 60 1.14 -3.14 -5.05
N ALA A 61 2.41 -3.35 -4.66
CA ALA A 61 2.89 -4.62 -4.15
C ALA A 61 2.16 -5.05 -2.86
N LEU A 62 1.83 -4.08 -1.98
CA LEU A 62 1.05 -4.34 -0.76
C LEU A 62 -0.35 -4.90 -1.04
N MET A 63 -1.00 -4.49 -2.15
CA MET A 63 -2.31 -5.03 -2.55
C MET A 63 -2.25 -6.49 -3.00
N GLN A 64 -1.08 -6.93 -3.48
CA GLN A 64 -0.84 -8.27 -4.01
C GLN A 64 0.30 -8.94 -3.25
N TYR A 65 0.27 -8.82 -1.92
CA TYR A 65 1.39 -9.19 -1.05
C TYR A 65 1.73 -10.69 -1.08
N GLN A 66 0.77 -11.56 -1.47
CA GLN A 66 0.98 -13.00 -1.58
C GLN A 66 1.83 -13.40 -2.80
N LYS A 67 1.94 -12.52 -3.81
CA LYS A 67 2.76 -12.81 -5.00
C LYS A 67 4.25 -12.80 -4.62
N ARG A 68 4.97 -13.87 -4.96
CA ARG A 68 6.40 -14.02 -4.63
C ARG A 68 7.27 -12.91 -5.24
N GLU A 69 6.92 -12.44 -6.43
CA GLU A 69 7.58 -11.31 -7.11
C GLU A 69 7.50 -10.00 -6.32
N ASN A 70 6.44 -9.81 -5.52
CA ASN A 70 6.23 -8.60 -4.72
C ASN A 70 6.92 -8.64 -3.36
N TYR A 71 7.39 -9.81 -2.91
CA TYR A 71 7.92 -10.01 -1.57
C TYR A 71 8.98 -8.96 -1.18
N GLY A 72 9.95 -8.67 -2.06
CA GLY A 72 10.99 -7.69 -1.79
C GLY A 72 10.45 -6.26 -1.64
N LEU A 73 9.47 -5.89 -2.47
CA LEU A 73 8.82 -4.57 -2.40
C LEU A 73 7.95 -4.44 -1.15
N VAL A 74 7.22 -5.48 -0.77
CA VAL A 74 6.40 -5.51 0.45
C VAL A 74 7.29 -5.43 1.69
N LEU A 75 8.38 -6.19 1.73
CA LEU A 75 9.33 -6.14 2.84
C LEU A 75 9.90 -4.72 3.00
N LYS A 76 10.32 -4.10 1.90
CA LYS A 76 10.81 -2.71 1.90
C LYS A 76 9.73 -1.72 2.37
N ALA A 77 8.49 -1.90 1.93
CA ALA A 77 7.36 -1.05 2.32
C ALA A 77 7.07 -1.16 3.84
N LEU A 78 7.08 -2.38 4.39
CA LEU A 78 6.86 -2.63 5.81
C LEU A 78 8.01 -2.10 6.67
N GLN A 79 9.26 -2.26 6.23
CA GLN A 79 10.44 -1.68 6.88
C GLN A 79 10.39 -0.15 6.90
N LYS A 80 10.06 0.48 5.75
CA LYS A 80 9.92 1.95 5.65
C LYS A 80 8.81 2.49 6.55
N ALA A 81 7.78 1.69 6.79
CA ALA A 81 6.67 2.05 7.67
C ALA A 81 6.86 1.61 9.14
N ASN A 82 8.00 1.00 9.49
CA ASN A 82 8.29 0.43 10.81
C ASN A 82 7.22 -0.57 11.31
N ARG A 83 6.52 -1.25 10.39
CA ARG A 83 5.47 -2.26 10.69
C ARG A 83 6.03 -3.67 10.65
N HIS A 84 6.99 -3.96 11.53
CA HIS A 84 7.62 -5.28 11.64
C HIS A 84 6.69 -6.35 12.21
N ASP A 85 5.59 -5.94 12.86
CA ASP A 85 4.52 -6.80 13.36
C ASP A 85 3.85 -7.62 12.26
N LEU A 86 3.84 -7.12 11.03
CA LEU A 86 3.24 -7.80 9.87
C LEU A 86 4.20 -8.79 9.18
N ILE A 87 5.40 -8.99 9.73
CA ILE A 87 6.42 -9.91 9.23
C ILE A 87 6.53 -11.08 10.20
N GLY A 88 6.04 -12.26 9.81
CA GLY A 88 5.99 -13.40 10.72
C GLY A 88 5.30 -14.63 10.15
N PHE A 89 4.98 -15.58 11.02
CA PHE A 89 4.28 -16.82 10.68
C PHE A 89 2.85 -16.86 11.20
N ASP A 90 2.41 -15.79 11.85
CA ASP A 90 1.05 -15.65 12.38
C ASP A 90 0.04 -15.43 11.24
N GLU A 91 -1.23 -15.76 11.48
CA GLU A 91 -2.33 -15.59 10.53
C GLU A 91 -2.51 -14.12 10.14
N LYS A 92 -2.13 -13.21 11.03
CA LYS A 92 -2.18 -11.75 10.80
C LYS A 92 -0.93 -11.21 10.10
N CYS A 93 0.07 -12.01 9.77
CA CYS A 93 1.23 -11.51 9.04
C CYS A 93 0.93 -11.41 7.52
N LEU A 94 1.49 -10.40 6.86
CA LEU A 94 1.39 -10.25 5.41
C LEU A 94 2.47 -11.09 4.71
N ILE A 95 3.70 -11.06 5.23
CA ILE A 95 4.82 -11.79 4.65
C ILE A 95 5.54 -12.61 5.72
N ARG A 96 6.17 -13.70 5.27
CA ARG A 96 7.07 -14.50 6.11
C ARG A 96 8.41 -13.77 6.28
N PRO A 97 9.14 -13.98 7.38
CA PRO A 97 10.46 -13.41 7.54
C PRO A 97 11.43 -14.00 6.49
N PRO A 98 12.42 -13.21 6.04
CA PRO A 98 13.42 -13.72 5.11
C PRO A 98 14.19 -14.86 5.77
N MET A 99 14.29 -16.00 5.09
CA MET A 99 15.19 -17.07 5.53
C MET A 99 16.61 -16.51 5.51
N LYS A 100 17.25 -16.40 6.68
CA LYS A 100 18.69 -16.16 6.76
C LYS A 100 19.37 -17.37 6.11
N ARG A 101 20.05 -17.14 4.99
CA ARG A 101 21.04 -18.07 4.46
C ARG A 101 22.30 -17.99 5.31
#